data_AF-A0A7V9TE76-F1
#
_entry.id   AF-A0A7V9TE76-F1
#
_cell.length_a   1.000
_cell.length_b   1.000
_cell.length_c   1.000
_cell.angle_alpha   90.00
_cell.angle_beta   90.00
_cell.angle_gamma   90.00
#
_symmetry.space_group_name_H-M   'P 1'
#
loop_
_entity.id
_entity.type
_entity.pdbx_description
1 polymer ?
#
loop_
_entity_poly.entity_id
_entity_poly.type
_entity_poly.pdbx_seq_one_letter_code
_entity_poly.pdbx_strand_id
1 'polypeptide(L)'
;MRGKLTAVGGLLLTAVCVAALSGCVREQENHSSSGGRDGEVEAALKEVHAFTGEVIRKVESAADPSAGVGEAQRYLDARRTDIKTKVDSLRNISDEQLSEAMRGRKMESLTDDFVSVNSLQIKFMTNAMNDAVFKSKLEKLLNDYRALVDV
;
A
#
# COMPACT_ATOMS: atom_id res chain seq x y z
N MET A 1 55.12 -13.14 0.10
CA MET A 1 56.43 -12.54 0.38
C MET A 1 56.33 -11.03 0.19
N ARG A 2 56.75 -10.25 1.20
CA ARG A 2 57.23 -8.83 1.15
C ARG A 2 56.20 -7.78 0.67
N GLY A 3 55.97 -6.64 1.33
CA GLY A 3 56.51 -5.92 2.48
C GLY A 3 55.62 -4.66 2.66
N LYS A 4 55.38 -4.15 3.87
CA LYS A 4 56.06 -2.97 4.48
C LYS A 4 55.89 -1.67 3.65
N LEU A 5 55.58 -0.47 4.14
CA LEU A 5 55.62 0.15 5.47
C LEU A 5 54.99 1.58 5.35
N THR A 6 54.29 2.04 6.39
CA THR A 6 54.28 3.40 7.00
C THR A 6 54.56 4.69 6.20
N ALA A 7 53.79 5.76 6.47
CA ALA A 7 54.22 6.96 7.24
C ALA A 7 53.17 8.09 7.19
N VAL A 8 52.76 8.66 8.35
CA VAL A 8 53.04 10.05 8.84
C VAL A 8 52.37 11.14 7.98
N GLY A 9 51.60 12.14 8.43
CA GLY A 9 51.37 12.81 9.71
C GLY A 9 50.87 14.24 9.39
N GLY A 10 50.24 14.93 10.37
CA GLY A 10 49.80 16.34 10.29
C GLY A 10 48.27 16.47 10.35
N LEU A 11 47.61 16.81 11.46
CA LEU A 11 47.73 17.95 12.40
C LEU A 11 47.45 19.32 11.74
N LEU A 12 46.19 19.78 11.82
CA LEU A 12 45.79 21.19 12.03
C LEU A 12 44.26 21.22 12.24
N LEU A 13 43.74 21.38 13.46
CA LEU A 13 43.39 22.65 14.13
C LEU A 13 42.18 23.36 13.52
N THR A 14 40.98 23.07 14.04
CA THR A 14 39.96 24.10 14.30
C THR A 14 39.15 23.72 15.54
N ALA A 15 39.52 24.36 16.65
CA ALA A 15 38.67 24.49 17.82
C ALA A 15 37.60 25.55 17.53
N VAL A 16 36.33 25.20 17.68
CA VAL A 16 35.27 26.17 18.00
C VAL A 16 34.55 25.65 19.23
N CYS A 17 34.95 26.18 20.38
CA CYS A 17 34.13 26.19 21.58
C CYS A 17 33.01 27.20 21.39
N VAL A 18 31.76 26.75 21.41
CA VAL A 18 30.65 27.58 21.90
C VAL A 18 30.02 26.83 23.05
N ALA A 19 30.24 27.35 24.25
CA ALA A 19 29.67 26.84 25.48
C ALA A 19 28.20 27.22 25.58
N ALA A 20 27.40 26.23 25.99
CA ALA A 20 26.26 26.34 26.88
C ALA A 20 25.32 27.54 26.70
N LEU A 21 24.24 27.32 25.96
CA LEU A 21 22.92 27.74 26.42
C LEU A 21 22.07 26.51 26.64
N SER A 22 21.64 26.38 27.89
CA SER A 22 20.61 25.47 28.38
C SER A 22 19.41 25.47 27.45
N GLY A 23 19.32 24.40 26.66
CA GLY A 23 18.22 24.13 25.77
C GLY A 23 18.44 22.73 25.24
N CYS A 24 17.81 21.77 25.88
CA CYS A 24 17.79 20.38 25.44
C CYS A 24 17.20 20.31 24.02
N VAL A 25 18.02 20.48 22.98
CA VAL A 25 17.73 19.88 21.68
C VAL A 25 18.11 18.41 21.82
N ARG A 26 17.31 17.74 22.63
CA ARG A 26 17.06 16.32 22.47
C ARG A 26 16.05 16.32 21.34
N GLU A 27 16.49 15.86 20.17
CA GLU A 27 15.59 15.37 19.12
C GLU A 27 14.88 14.16 19.71
N GLN A 28 13.90 14.47 20.57
CA GLN A 28 12.92 13.54 21.04
C GLN A 28 11.88 13.51 19.94
N GLU A 29 12.05 12.55 19.04
CA GLU A 29 10.92 11.82 18.48
C GLU A 29 10.15 11.17 19.65
N ASN A 30 9.53 12.00 20.49
CA ASN A 30 8.37 11.61 21.26
C ASN A 30 7.18 11.65 20.28
N HIS A 31 7.17 10.73 19.32
CA HIS A 31 5.90 10.22 18.86
C HIS A 31 5.38 9.31 19.97
N SER A 32 4.78 9.97 20.96
CA SER A 32 4.06 9.31 22.04
C SER A 32 2.97 8.47 21.41
N SER A 33 3.25 7.17 21.34
CA SER A 33 2.34 6.08 21.05
C SER A 33 0.97 6.33 21.69
N SER A 34 -0.07 6.48 20.86
CA SER A 34 -1.36 5.83 21.13
C SER A 34 -2.18 5.62 19.85
N GLY A 35 -1.53 5.29 18.73
CA GLY A 35 -2.17 4.51 17.69
C GLY A 35 -2.09 3.04 18.09
N GLY A 36 -2.86 2.62 19.11
CA GLY A 36 -2.72 1.29 19.71
C GLY A 36 -2.89 0.14 18.72
N ARG A 37 -3.44 0.43 17.52
CA ARG A 37 -3.72 -0.52 16.45
C ARG A 37 -3.04 -0.17 15.12
N ASP A 38 -2.08 0.75 15.11
CA ASP A 38 -1.42 1.18 13.87
C ASP A 38 -0.76 0.01 13.13
N GLY A 39 -0.03 -0.85 13.84
CA GLY A 39 0.62 -2.01 13.23
C GLY A 39 -0.37 -3.04 12.67
N GLU A 40 -1.53 -3.20 13.31
CA GLU A 40 -2.61 -4.06 12.82
C GLU A 40 -3.22 -3.49 11.53
N VAL A 41 -3.53 -2.19 11.51
CA VAL A 41 -4.04 -1.50 10.33
C VAL A 41 -3.04 -1.57 9.19
N GLU A 42 -1.76 -1.31 9.45
CA GLU A 42 -0.73 -1.36 8.42
C GLU A 42 -0.60 -2.76 7.80
N ALA A 43 -0.64 -3.81 8.62
CA ALA A 43 -0.60 -5.19 8.13
C ALA A 43 -1.83 -5.51 7.25
N ALA A 44 -3.02 -5.16 7.71
CA ALA A 44 -4.24 -5.39 6.96
C ALA A 44 -4.28 -4.61 5.63
N LEU A 45 -3.84 -3.34 5.63
CA LEU A 45 -3.73 -2.53 4.41
C LEU A 45 -2.75 -3.15 3.40
N LYS A 46 -1.58 -3.63 3.86
CA LYS A 46 -0.61 -4.30 2.97
C LYS A 46 -1.19 -5.53 2.30
N GLU A 47 -1.99 -6.31 3.03
CA GLU A 47 -2.63 -7.50 2.48
C GLU A 47 -3.74 -7.17 1.49
N VAL A 48 -4.57 -6.16 1.78
CA VAL A 48 -5.59 -5.66 0.84
C VAL A 48 -4.92 -5.11 -0.42
N HIS A 49 -3.87 -4.31 -0.28
CA HIS A 49 -3.10 -3.77 -1.40
C HIS A 49 -2.46 -4.86 -2.26
N ALA A 50 -1.83 -5.86 -1.64
CA ALA A 50 -1.26 -7.00 -2.37
C ALA A 50 -2.33 -7.81 -3.10
N PHE A 51 -3.50 -7.98 -2.49
CA PHE A 51 -4.65 -8.61 -3.13
C PHE A 51 -5.13 -7.80 -4.34
N THR A 52 -5.28 -6.49 -4.20
CA THR A 52 -5.66 -5.56 -5.27
C THR A 52 -4.67 -5.62 -6.43
N GLY A 53 -3.37 -5.55 -6.13
CA GLY A 53 -2.30 -5.66 -7.13
C GLY A 53 -2.35 -6.98 -7.90
N GLU A 54 -2.65 -8.10 -7.25
CA GLU A 54 -2.78 -9.40 -7.92
C GLU A 54 -4.03 -9.48 -8.81
N VAL A 55 -5.15 -8.88 -8.40
CA VAL A 55 -6.36 -8.75 -9.25
C VAL A 55 -6.02 -8.01 -10.54
N ILE A 56 -5.40 -6.83 -10.43
CA ILE A 56 -4.99 -6.01 -11.56
C ILE A 56 -4.01 -6.77 -12.44
N ARG A 57 -2.97 -7.37 -11.84
CA ARG A 57 -1.93 -8.11 -12.55
C ARG A 57 -2.52 -9.24 -13.40
N LYS A 58 -3.50 -9.98 -12.88
CA LYS A 58 -4.16 -11.07 -13.64
C LYS A 58 -4.88 -10.57 -14.88
N VAL A 59 -5.48 -9.38 -14.84
CA VAL A 59 -6.12 -8.78 -16.01
C VAL A 59 -5.07 -8.28 -17.00
N GLU A 60 -4.07 -7.56 -16.52
CA GLU A 60 -3.13 -6.82 -17.37
C GLU A 60 -2.03 -7.67 -18.00
N SER A 61 -1.62 -8.75 -17.34
CA SER A 61 -0.54 -9.63 -17.81
C SER A 61 -1.04 -10.77 -18.71
N ALA A 62 -2.35 -10.92 -18.88
CA ALA A 62 -2.92 -11.97 -19.71
C ALA A 62 -2.76 -11.66 -21.21
N ALA A 63 -2.32 -12.65 -21.99
CA ALA A 63 -2.25 -12.54 -23.44
C ALA A 63 -3.64 -12.40 -24.08
N ASP A 64 -4.65 -13.03 -23.48
CA ASP A 64 -6.07 -12.80 -23.74
C ASP A 64 -6.69 -12.02 -22.57
N PRO A 65 -7.09 -10.76 -22.77
CA PRO A 65 -7.76 -9.97 -21.73
C PRO A 65 -9.01 -10.65 -21.16
N SER A 66 -9.79 -11.36 -21.97
CA SER A 66 -11.03 -12.03 -21.52
C SER A 66 -10.74 -13.20 -20.58
N ALA A 67 -9.67 -13.95 -20.85
CA ALA A 67 -9.14 -14.96 -19.95
C ALA A 67 -8.59 -14.33 -18.66
N GLY A 68 -7.86 -13.21 -18.76
CA GLY A 68 -7.32 -12.47 -17.62
C GLY A 68 -8.38 -11.98 -16.64
N VAL A 69 -9.48 -11.40 -17.15
CA VAL A 69 -10.64 -11.02 -16.31
C VAL A 69 -11.26 -12.24 -15.63
N GLY A 70 -11.36 -13.38 -16.33
CA GLY A 70 -11.85 -14.62 -15.75
C GLY A 70 -10.94 -15.19 -14.65
N GLU A 71 -9.63 -15.04 -14.76
CA GLU A 71 -8.66 -15.39 -13.72
C GLU A 71 -8.74 -14.46 -12.52
N ALA A 72 -8.82 -13.16 -12.76
CA ALA A 72 -8.97 -12.14 -11.73
C ALA A 72 -10.25 -12.37 -10.92
N GLN A 73 -11.37 -12.67 -11.59
CA GLN A 73 -12.64 -13.01 -10.92
C GLN A 73 -12.51 -14.24 -10.03
N ARG A 74 -11.91 -15.33 -10.53
CA ARG A 74 -11.69 -16.55 -9.72
C ARG A 74 -10.81 -16.28 -8.51
N TYR A 75 -9.78 -15.45 -8.67
CA TYR A 75 -8.91 -15.06 -7.56
C TYR A 75 -9.65 -14.22 -6.51
N LEU A 76 -10.46 -13.25 -6.96
CA LEU A 76 -11.33 -12.47 -6.09
C LEU A 76 -12.28 -13.38 -5.32
N ASP A 77 -12.98 -14.29 -6.00
CA ASP A 77 -13.95 -15.18 -5.38
C ASP A 77 -13.29 -16.13 -4.35
N ALA A 78 -12.10 -16.65 -4.66
CA ALA A 78 -11.36 -17.53 -3.75
C ALA A 78 -10.88 -16.82 -2.47
N ARG A 79 -10.63 -15.51 -2.54
CA ARG A 79 -10.14 -14.69 -1.42
C ARG A 79 -11.22 -13.82 -0.78
N ARG A 80 -12.44 -13.84 -1.31
CA ARG A 80 -13.54 -12.91 -0.97
C ARG A 80 -13.77 -12.82 0.54
N THR A 81 -13.93 -13.96 1.21
CA THR A 81 -14.22 -13.99 2.65
C THR A 81 -13.07 -13.42 3.48
N ASP A 82 -11.84 -13.83 3.17
CA ASP A 82 -10.62 -13.38 3.87
C ASP A 82 -10.43 -11.86 3.75
N ILE A 83 -10.49 -11.34 2.52
CA ILE A 83 -10.31 -9.91 2.26
C ILE A 83 -11.48 -9.10 2.84
N LYS A 84 -12.71 -9.60 2.74
CA LYS A 84 -13.88 -8.95 3.35
C LYS A 84 -13.68 -8.78 4.85
N THR A 85 -13.25 -9.83 5.55
CA THR A 85 -12.98 -9.75 6.98
C THR A 85 -11.93 -8.70 7.32
N LYS A 86 -10.87 -8.56 6.50
CA LYS A 86 -9.82 -7.55 6.71
C LYS A 86 -10.35 -6.13 6.47
N VAL A 87 -11.07 -5.90 5.38
CA VAL A 87 -11.72 -4.60 5.09
C VAL A 87 -12.70 -4.23 6.20
N ASP A 88 -13.56 -5.16 6.62
CA ASP A 88 -14.51 -4.93 7.70
C ASP A 88 -13.79 -4.63 9.03
N SER A 89 -12.66 -5.28 9.31
CA SER A 89 -11.82 -5.00 10.49
C SER A 89 -11.22 -3.60 10.42
N LEU A 90 -10.69 -3.18 9.27
CA LEU A 90 -10.18 -1.83 9.05
C LEU A 90 -11.27 -0.78 9.30
N ARG A 91 -12.50 -1.04 8.84
CA ARG A 91 -13.66 -0.15 9.04
C ARG A 91 -14.05 -0.02 10.51
N ASN A 92 -14.04 -1.13 11.24
CA ASN A 92 -14.44 -1.16 12.65
C ASN A 92 -13.39 -0.56 13.60
N ILE A 93 -12.18 -0.27 13.10
CA ILE A 93 -11.17 0.49 13.84
C ILE A 93 -11.51 1.97 13.77
N SER A 94 -11.94 2.51 14.92
CA SER A 94 -12.22 3.93 15.09
C SER A 94 -10.97 4.77 14.89
N ASP A 95 -11.14 5.95 14.33
CA ASP A 95 -10.07 6.89 14.00
C ASP A 95 -9.30 7.38 15.24
N GLU A 96 -9.91 7.37 16.42
CA GLU A 96 -9.26 7.69 17.70
C GLU A 96 -8.30 6.59 18.18
N GLN A 97 -8.41 5.37 17.63
CA GLN A 97 -7.51 4.25 17.94
C GLN A 97 -6.23 4.27 17.10
N LEU A 98 -6.13 5.22 16.17
CA LEU A 98 -5.05 5.35 15.21
C LEU A 98 -4.29 6.66 15.40
N SER A 99 -3.00 6.62 15.09
CA SER A 99 -2.26 7.87 14.91
C SER A 99 -2.84 8.67 13.73
N GLU A 100 -2.65 9.98 13.74
CA GLU A 100 -3.08 10.85 12.65
C GLU A 100 -2.48 10.41 11.30
N ALA A 101 -1.19 10.06 11.31
CA ALA A 101 -0.51 9.52 10.14
C ALA A 101 -1.15 8.21 9.65
N MET A 102 -1.56 7.32 10.55
CA MET A 102 -2.18 6.07 10.17
C MET A 102 -3.61 6.25 9.64
N ARG A 103 -4.39 7.20 10.18
CA ARG A 103 -5.71 7.55 9.62
C ARG A 103 -5.62 7.99 8.16
N GLY A 104 -4.69 8.91 7.87
CA GLY A 104 -4.46 9.38 6.50
C GLY A 104 -4.12 8.23 5.55
N ARG A 105 -3.15 7.39 5.95
CA ARG A 105 -2.74 6.21 5.16
C ARG A 105 -3.86 5.19 4.95
N LYS A 106 -4.69 4.94 5.97
CA LYS A 106 -5.83 4.02 5.86
C LYS A 106 -6.81 4.49 4.78
N MET A 107 -7.15 5.77 4.78
CA MET A 107 -8.08 6.34 3.80
C MET A 107 -7.48 6.37 2.38
N GLU A 108 -6.24 6.83 2.27
CA GLU A 108 -5.51 6.92 1.01
C GLU A 108 -5.35 5.55 0.36
N SER A 109 -4.84 4.56 1.11
CA SER A 109 -4.58 3.22 0.57
C SER A 109 -5.84 2.52 0.07
N LEU A 110 -6.98 2.63 0.78
CA LEU A 110 -8.24 2.03 0.33
C LEU A 110 -8.80 2.76 -0.92
N THR A 111 -8.61 4.08 -0.97
CA THR A 111 -9.02 4.88 -2.13
C THR A 111 -8.18 4.55 -3.36
N ASP A 112 -6.86 4.48 -3.19
CA ASP A 112 -5.91 4.16 -4.28
C ASP A 112 -6.15 2.77 -4.84
N ASP A 113 -6.42 1.79 -3.98
CA ASP A 113 -6.78 0.44 -4.38
C ASP A 113 -8.08 0.42 -5.21
N PHE A 114 -9.11 1.13 -4.74
CA PHE A 114 -10.36 1.26 -5.46
C PHE A 114 -10.19 1.93 -6.83
N VAL A 115 -9.47 3.06 -6.89
CA VAL A 115 -9.19 3.78 -8.13
C VAL A 115 -8.37 2.92 -9.09
N SER A 116 -7.38 2.20 -8.58
CA SER A 116 -6.52 1.33 -9.39
C SER A 116 -7.31 0.22 -10.08
N VAL A 117 -8.25 -0.42 -9.39
CA VAL A 117 -9.12 -1.44 -10.02
C VAL A 117 -10.08 -0.81 -11.03
N ASN A 118 -10.69 0.33 -10.70
CA ASN A 118 -11.61 1.01 -11.63
C ASN A 118 -10.89 1.55 -12.88
N SER A 119 -9.58 1.82 -12.80
CA SER A 119 -8.78 2.21 -13.97
C SER A 119 -8.77 1.15 -15.09
N LEU A 120 -9.02 -0.12 -14.75
CA LEU A 120 -9.19 -1.20 -15.74
C LEU A 120 -10.31 -0.91 -16.73
N GLN A 121 -11.38 -0.22 -16.30
CA GLN A 121 -12.48 0.17 -17.18
C GLN A 121 -12.01 1.10 -18.30
N ILE A 122 -11.17 2.07 -17.95
CA ILE A 122 -10.60 3.03 -18.91
C ILE A 122 -9.59 2.30 -19.81
N LYS A 123 -8.70 1.51 -19.21
CA LYS A 123 -7.64 0.78 -19.92
C LYS A 123 -8.19 -0.18 -20.97
N PHE A 124 -9.27 -0.89 -20.65
CA PHE A 124 -9.87 -1.88 -21.54
C PHE A 124 -11.16 -1.38 -22.21
N MET A 125 -11.39 -0.06 -22.26
CA MET A 125 -12.59 0.52 -22.85
C MET A 125 -12.80 0.07 -24.30
N THR A 126 -11.75 0.06 -25.13
CA THR A 126 -11.83 -0.39 -26.52
C THR A 126 -12.20 -1.87 -26.62
N ASN A 127 -11.66 -2.74 -25.76
CA ASN A 127 -12.05 -4.15 -25.70
C ASN A 127 -13.53 -4.28 -25.32
N ALA A 128 -13.99 -3.55 -24.30
CA ALA A 128 -15.37 -3.57 -23.84
C ALA A 128 -16.38 -3.03 -24.87
N MET A 129 -15.97 -2.09 -25.72
CA MET A 129 -16.83 -1.59 -26.80
C MET A 129 -16.99 -2.59 -27.95
N ASN A 130 -15.97 -3.41 -28.21
CA ASN A 130 -15.95 -4.34 -29.33
C ASN A 130 -16.35 -5.78 -28.96
N ASP A 131 -16.34 -6.12 -27.67
CA ASP A 131 -16.69 -7.44 -27.16
C ASP A 131 -17.63 -7.30 -25.94
N ALA A 132 -18.91 -7.61 -26.16
CA ALA A 132 -19.95 -7.55 -25.14
C ALA A 132 -19.73 -8.57 -24.01
N VAL A 133 -19.14 -9.73 -24.31
CA VAL A 133 -18.84 -10.76 -23.30
C VAL A 133 -17.69 -10.28 -22.42
N PHE A 134 -16.63 -9.72 -23.02
CA PHE A 134 -15.55 -9.10 -22.26
C PHE A 134 -16.07 -7.97 -21.37
N LYS A 135 -16.90 -7.06 -21.92
CA LYS A 135 -17.52 -5.98 -21.15
C LYS A 135 -18.27 -6.49 -19.92
N SER A 136 -19.16 -7.46 -20.11
CA SER A 136 -19.95 -8.04 -19.01
C SER A 136 -19.06 -8.65 -17.92
N LYS A 137 -18.01 -9.38 -18.30
CA LYS A 137 -17.05 -9.95 -17.35
C LYS A 137 -16.30 -8.86 -16.58
N LEU A 138 -15.84 -7.82 -17.27
CA LEU A 138 -15.11 -6.71 -16.66
C LEU A 138 -16.00 -5.95 -15.68
N GLU A 139 -17.23 -5.60 -16.09
CA GLU A 139 -18.21 -4.94 -15.22
C GLU A 139 -18.52 -5.78 -13.98
N LYS A 140 -18.67 -7.10 -14.13
CA LYS A 140 -18.85 -7.99 -12.98
C LYS A 140 -17.66 -7.94 -12.03
N LEU A 141 -16.44 -8.03 -12.54
CA LEU A 141 -15.22 -7.97 -11.72
C LEU A 141 -15.16 -6.65 -10.93
N LEU A 142 -15.42 -5.53 -11.59
CA LEU A 142 -15.40 -4.19 -10.96
C LEU A 142 -16.49 -4.05 -9.90
N ASN A 143 -17.71 -4.52 -10.17
CA ASN A 143 -18.81 -4.47 -9.22
C ASN A 143 -18.58 -5.38 -8.01
N ASP A 144 -18.04 -6.58 -8.24
CA ASP A 144 -17.73 -7.52 -7.16
C ASP A 144 -16.58 -7.02 -6.28
N TYR A 145 -15.56 -6.40 -6.89
CA TYR A 145 -14.49 -5.75 -6.15
C TYR A 145 -15.01 -4.56 -5.36
N ARG A 146 -15.83 -3.70 -5.99
CA ARG A 146 -16.50 -2.60 -5.29
C ARG A 146 -17.28 -3.13 -4.10
N ALA A 147 -18.13 -4.14 -4.25
CA ALA A 147 -18.92 -4.69 -3.14
C ALA A 147 -18.05 -5.29 -2.01
N LEU A 148 -16.81 -5.65 -2.31
CA LEU A 148 -15.84 -6.14 -1.33
C LEU A 148 -15.24 -5.00 -0.50
N VAL A 149 -14.95 -3.87 -1.14
CA VAL A 149 -14.25 -2.72 -0.52
C VAL A 149 -15.16 -1.53 -0.21
N ASP A 150 -16.44 -1.57 -0.60
CA ASP A 150 -17.40 -0.49 -0.35
C ASP A 150 -17.51 -0.26 1.15
N VAL A 151 -17.21 0.97 1.54
CA VAL A 151 -17.24 1.45 2.93
C VAL A 151 -18.59 2.08 3.19
#